data_AF-A0AA94KQ38-F1
#
_entry.id   AF-A0AA94KQ38-F1
#
_cell.length_a   1.000
_cell.length_b   1.000
_cell.length_c   1.000
_cell.angle_alpha   90.00
_cell.angle_beta   90.00
_cell.angle_gamma   90.00
#
_symmetry.space_group_name_H-M   'P 1'
#
loop_
_entity.id
_entity.type
_entity.pdbx_description
1 polymer ?
#
loop_
_entity_poly.entity_id
_entity_poly.type
_entity_poly.pdbx_seq_one_letter_code
_entity_poly.pdbx_strand_id
1 'polypeptide(L)' 'MAIAGRLEPVKQVCQLRDTPQKAKTKTVTSIPACWKLTPQQQAFIDAFAEDDTKKQ' A
#
# COMPACT_ATOMS: atom_id res chain seq x y z
N MET A 1 -2.63 -31.69 20.32
CA MET A 1 -4.00 -31.61 19.76
C MET A 1 -3.90 -30.99 18.37
N ALA A 2 -4.28 -31.71 17.32
CA ALA A 2 -4.24 -31.20 15.95
C ALA A 2 -5.66 -30.80 15.54
N ILE A 3 -5.89 -29.50 15.30
CA ILE A 3 -7.18 -29.02 14.81
C ILE A 3 -7.13 -29.08 13.28
N ALA A 4 -7.75 -30.10 12.70
CA ALA A 4 -8.01 -30.15 11.28
C ALA A 4 -9.17 -29.20 10.97
N GLY A 5 -8.86 -27.94 10.69
CA GLY A 5 -9.84 -26.95 10.22
C GLY A 5 -10.33 -27.33 8.83
N ARG A 6 -11.62 -27.60 8.68
CA ARG A 6 -12.28 -27.76 7.38
C ARG A 6 -12.26 -26.41 6.67
N LEU A 7 -11.39 -26.27 5.65
CA LEU A 7 -11.32 -25.08 4.80
C LEU A 7 -12.44 -25.18 3.75
N GLU A 8 -13.60 -24.61 4.06
CA GLU A 8 -14.61 -24.43 3.02
C GLU A 8 -14.13 -23.37 2.02
N PRO A 9 -14.31 -23.58 0.71
CA PRO A 9 -14.03 -22.56 -0.28
C PRO A 9 -14.95 -21.37 -0.02
N VAL A 10 -14.38 -20.26 0.41
CA VAL A 10 -15.09 -18.99 0.56
C VAL A 10 -15.71 -18.66 -0.79
N LYS A 11 -17.05 -18.66 -0.86
CA LYS A 11 -17.76 -18.17 -2.04
C LYS A 11 -17.29 -16.74 -2.30
N GLN A 12 -16.68 -16.50 -3.45
CA GLN A 12 -16.42 -15.15 -3.91
C GLN A 12 -17.78 -14.45 -4.08
N VAL A 13 -18.07 -13.52 -3.18
CA VAL A 13 -19.29 -12.69 -3.20
C VAL A 13 -19.17 -11.52 -4.18
N CYS A 14 -17.97 -11.25 -4.68
CA CYS A 14 -17.72 -10.15 -5.60
C CYS A 14 -18.29 -10.48 -6.98
N GLN A 15 -19.15 -9.61 -7.50
CA GLN A 15 -19.65 -9.68 -8.86
C GLN A 15 -18.51 -9.34 -9.84
N LEU A 16 -18.63 -9.75 -11.10
CA LEU A 16 -17.64 -9.48 -12.16
C LEU A 16 -17.31 -7.98 -12.31
N ARG A 17 -18.22 -7.09 -11.91
CA ARG A 17 -18.06 -5.63 -11.93
C ARG A 17 -17.45 -5.05 -10.65
N ASP A 18 -17.39 -5.82 -9.58
CA ASP A 18 -16.78 -5.42 -8.30
C ASP A 18 -15.25 -5.58 -8.35
N THR A 19 -14.73 -6.36 -9.31
CA THR A 19 -13.30 -6.36 -9.61
C THR A 19 -12.93 -5.02 -10.25
N PRO A 20 -12.14 -4.16 -9.59
CA PRO A 20 -11.64 -2.96 -10.22
C PRO A 20 -10.88 -3.38 -11.48
N GLN A 21 -11.22 -2.77 -12.63
CA GLN A 21 -10.42 -2.96 -13.84
C GLN A 21 -8.96 -2.74 -13.48
N LYS A 22 -8.08 -3.66 -13.89
CA LYS A 22 -6.63 -3.56 -13.61
C LYS A 22 -6.18 -2.15 -13.97
N ALA A 23 -6.04 -1.30 -12.96
CA ALA A 23 -5.66 0.08 -13.13
C ALA A 23 -4.31 0.04 -13.81
N LYS A 24 -4.20 0.70 -14.98
CA LYS A 24 -2.94 0.80 -15.71
C LYS A 24 -1.89 1.30 -14.71
N THR A 25 -0.91 0.46 -14.41
CA THR A 25 0.20 0.66 -13.47
C THR A 25 1.18 1.71 -14.00
N LYS A 26 0.68 2.93 -14.16
CA LYS A 26 1.52 4.11 -14.30
C LYS A 26 0.97 5.12 -13.32
N THR A 27 1.35 4.94 -12.06
CA THR A 27 1.25 6.01 -11.06
C THR A 27 2.14 7.13 -11.58
N VAL A 28 1.55 8.07 -12.32
CA VAL A 28 2.26 9.27 -12.75
C VAL A 28 2.32 10.17 -11.52
N THR A 29 3.41 10.04 -10.76
CA THR A 29 3.73 10.96 -9.66
C THR A 29 4.22 12.27 -10.29
N SER A 30 3.34 13.00 -10.96
CA SER A 30 3.64 14.35 -11.43
C SER A 30 3.51 15.28 -10.24
N ILE A 31 4.59 15.39 -9.47
CA ILE A 31 4.69 16.40 -8.41
C ILE A 31 4.95 17.74 -9.11
N PRO A 32 4.12 18.76 -8.89
CA PRO A 32 4.36 20.10 -9.44
C PRO A 32 5.71 20.64 -9.00
N ALA A 33 6.44 21.31 -9.90
CA ALA A 33 7.76 21.87 -9.58
C ALA A 33 7.71 22.91 -8.44
N CYS A 34 6.55 23.53 -8.21
CA CYS A 34 6.32 24.47 -7.11
C CYS A 34 6.17 23.81 -5.73
N TRP A 35 6.06 22.49 -5.65
CA TRP A 35 6.05 21.78 -4.37
C TRP A 35 7.48 21.66 -3.85
N LYS A 36 7.80 22.51 -2.87
CA LYS A 36 9.04 22.47 -2.11
C LYS A 36 8.73 22.19 -0.66
N LEU A 37 9.46 21.25 -0.08
CA LEU A 37 9.38 20.97 1.34
C LEU A 37 10.10 22.08 2.10
N THR A 38 9.51 22.51 3.21
CA THR A 38 10.22 23.35 4.18
C THR A 38 11.26 22.51 4.94
N PRO A 39 12.29 23.13 5.53
CA PRO A 39 13.27 22.40 6.33
C PRO A 39 12.64 21.56 7.45
N GLN A 40 11.57 22.05 8.08
CA GLN A 40 10.82 21.33 9.11
C GLN A 40 10.10 20.09 8.57
N GLN A 41 9.49 20.19 7.38
CA GLN A 41 8.82 19.04 6.77
C GLN A 41 9.82 17.96 6.34
N GLN A 42 10.97 18.37 5.82
CA GLN A 42 12.03 17.43 5.48
C GLN A 42 12.55 16.72 6.73
N ALA A 43 12.84 17.45 7.81
CA ALA A 43 13.27 16.87 9.08
C ALA A 43 12.24 15.91 9.68
N PHE A 44 10.94 16.19 9.50
CA PHE A 44 9.87 15.28 9.90
C PHE A 44 9.89 13.98 9.08
N ILE A 45 10.09 14.05 7.76
CA ILE A 45 10.20 12.85 6.91
C ILE A 45 11.43 12.02 7.31
N ASP A 46 12.57 12.68 7.49
CA ASP A 46 13.83 12.03 7.83
C ASP A 46 13.74 11.29 9.19
N ALA A 47 13.02 11.86 10.17
CA ALA A 47 12.81 11.25 11.48
C ALA A 47 12.06 9.90 11.45
N PHE A 48 11.29 9.62 10.39
CA PHE A 48 10.56 8.35 10.22
C PHE A 48 11.15 7.48 9.11
N ALA A 49 12.17 7.95 8.38
CA ALA A 49 12.81 7.19 7.31
C ALA A 49 13.74 6.08 7.84
N GLU A 50 14.21 6.17 9.08
CA GLU A 50 15.12 5.20 9.69
C GLU A 50 14.45 3.88 10.14
N ASP A 51 13.10 3.82 10.22
CA ASP A 51 12.37 2.65 10.74
C ASP A 51 12.07 1.56 9.67
N ASP A 52 12.22 1.84 8.37
CA ASP A 52 11.88 0.88 7.29
C ASP A 52 12.99 -0.15 6.98
N THR A 53 14.18 -0.03 7.59
CA THR A 53 15.31 -0.95 7.33
C THR A 53 15.33 -2.21 8.18
N LYS A 54 14.31 -2.44 9.03
CA LYS A 54 14.25 -3.63 9.90
C LYS A 54 13.07 -4.54 9.59
N LYS A 55 13.06 -5.11 8.39
CA LYS A 55 12.43 -6.43 8.15
C LYS A 55 13.52 -7.49 8.08
N GLN A 56 13.76 -8.13 9.22
CA GLN A 56 14.42 -9.44 9.28
C GLN A 56 13.43 -10.55 8.91
#